data_AF-A0A8E2EGM2-F1
#
_entry.id   AF-A0A8E2EGM2-F1
#
_cell.length_a   1.000
_cell.length_b   1.000
_cell.length_c   1.000
_cell.angle_alpha   90.00
_cell.angle_beta   90.00
_cell.angle_gamma   90.00
#
_symmetry.space_group_name_H-M   'P 1'
#
loop_
_entity.id
_entity.type
_entity.pdbx_description
1 polymer ?
#
loop_
_entity_poly.entity_id
_entity_poly.type
_entity_poly.pdbx_seq_one_letter_code
_entity_poly.pdbx_strand_id
1 'polypeptide(L)'
;MGQVLAPTLTKEQGGGPNPVDATGPRLLSLDDGGVRGLSTLYILKGLIAKLKPVTSNCQPSFLFGLIRGTSTGGLNAIMLGRLEMDVDECILACHKFMKAVFEEKSSWLPVNWFGRTTYSLIQTG
;
A
#
# COMPACT_ATOMS: atom_id res chain seq x y z
N MET A 1 -37.80 42.03 -34.99
CA MET A 1 -36.78 41.00 -35.31
C MET A 1 -36.00 40.68 -34.05
N GLY A 2 -35.91 39.41 -33.67
CA GLY A 2 -35.12 38.96 -32.51
C GLY A 2 -35.72 37.71 -31.86
N GLN A 3 -35.79 36.62 -32.61
CA GLN A 3 -36.06 35.30 -32.05
C GLN A 3 -34.78 34.73 -31.40
N VAL A 4 -34.98 34.14 -30.21
CA VAL A 4 -34.41 32.86 -29.75
C VAL A 4 -32.88 32.76 -29.61
N LEU A 5 -32.40 32.47 -28.40
CA LEU A 5 -31.83 31.15 -28.08
C LEU A 5 -31.67 30.99 -26.56
N ALA A 6 -32.50 30.11 -25.99
CA ALA A 6 -32.25 29.54 -24.67
C ALA A 6 -31.01 28.63 -24.74
N PRO A 7 -30.14 28.60 -23.71
CA PRO A 7 -29.08 27.61 -23.66
C PRO A 7 -29.70 26.21 -23.53
N THR A 8 -29.40 25.41 -24.54
CA THR A 8 -29.67 24.00 -24.75
C THR A 8 -29.60 23.16 -23.48
N LEU A 9 -30.73 22.57 -23.08
CA LEU A 9 -30.77 21.41 -22.18
C LEU A 9 -30.13 20.22 -22.90
N THR A 10 -28.88 19.90 -22.59
CA THR A 10 -28.30 18.60 -22.92
C THR A 10 -28.97 17.54 -22.06
N LYS A 11 -29.83 16.77 -22.72
CA LYS A 11 -30.60 15.64 -22.21
C LYS A 11 -29.69 14.42 -21.99
N GLU A 12 -29.69 13.96 -20.73
CA GLU A 12 -29.62 12.56 -20.28
C GLU A 12 -28.48 11.67 -20.83
N GLN A 13 -27.44 11.45 -20.02
CA GLN A 13 -26.93 10.09 -19.84
C GLN A 13 -27.49 9.54 -18.53
N GLY A 14 -28.35 8.53 -18.67
CA GLY A 14 -28.95 7.79 -17.58
C GLY A 14 -27.90 7.13 -16.71
N GLY A 15 -27.88 7.56 -15.46
CA GLY A 15 -27.13 7.00 -14.37
C GLY A 15 -27.43 7.90 -13.19
N GLY A 16 -28.41 7.52 -12.36
CA GLY A 16 -28.65 8.25 -11.11
C GLY A 16 -27.31 8.42 -10.38
N PRO A 17 -27.10 9.53 -9.66
CA PRO A 17 -25.82 9.78 -8.99
C PRO A 17 -25.49 8.51 -8.20
N ASN A 18 -24.33 7.92 -8.47
CA ASN A 18 -23.88 6.79 -7.67
C ASN A 18 -24.00 7.28 -6.22
N PRO A 19 -24.53 6.48 -5.27
CA PRO A 19 -24.59 6.89 -3.86
C PRO A 19 -23.20 7.23 -3.29
N VAL A 20 -22.16 6.87 -4.05
CA VAL A 20 -20.75 7.16 -3.89
C VAL A 20 -20.37 8.61 -4.27
N ASP A 21 -21.09 9.29 -5.16
CA ASP A 21 -20.78 10.66 -5.62
C ASP A 21 -21.46 11.75 -4.77
N ALA A 22 -22.42 11.38 -3.92
CA ALA A 22 -23.12 12.30 -3.01
C ALA A 22 -22.38 12.52 -1.67
N THR A 23 -21.33 11.75 -1.40
CA THR A 23 -20.57 11.81 -0.14
C THR A 23 -19.23 12.49 -0.38
N GLY A 24 -18.88 13.46 0.47
CA GLY A 24 -17.67 14.27 0.36
C GLY A 24 -16.34 13.49 0.32
N PRO A 25 -15.21 14.19 0.28
CA PRO A 25 -13.91 13.58 -0.01
C PRO A 25 -13.57 12.43 0.95
N ARG A 26 -13.19 11.27 0.39
CA ARG A 26 -12.77 10.10 1.16
C ARG A 26 -11.25 10.01 1.23
N LEU A 27 -10.73 9.93 2.45
CA LEU A 27 -9.31 9.83 2.76
C LEU A 27 -8.99 8.46 3.35
N LEU A 28 -7.95 7.82 2.83
CA LEU A 28 -7.35 6.62 3.42
C LEU A 28 -5.99 6.97 4.04
N SER A 29 -5.83 6.70 5.34
CA SER A 29 -4.57 6.84 6.06
C SER A 29 -4.03 5.46 6.43
N LEU A 30 -2.75 5.22 6.13
CA LEU A 30 -2.05 3.97 6.39
C LEU A 30 -0.90 4.22 7.38
N ASP A 31 -1.02 3.67 8.57
CA ASP A 31 -0.01 3.81 9.62
C ASP A 31 1.22 2.91 9.40
N ASP A 32 2.29 3.22 10.13
CA ASP A 32 3.49 2.40 10.13
C ASP A 32 3.31 1.14 10.98
N GLY A 33 3.73 0.01 10.43
CA GLY A 33 3.61 -1.29 11.11
C GLY A 33 4.79 -2.22 10.87
N GLY A 34 5.78 -1.83 10.05
CA GLY A 34 6.77 -2.78 9.52
C GLY A 34 6.08 -4.03 8.96
N VAL A 35 6.55 -5.22 9.33
CA VAL A 35 5.94 -6.52 8.92
C VAL A 35 4.46 -6.64 9.28
N ARG A 36 4.00 -5.95 10.33
CA ARG A 36 2.60 -5.94 10.76
C ARG A 36 1.72 -5.08 9.85
N GLY A 37 2.30 -4.26 8.97
CA GLY A 37 1.60 -3.44 7.98
C GLY A 37 0.79 -4.25 6.97
N LEU A 38 1.14 -5.53 6.77
CA LEU A 38 0.33 -6.46 5.97
C LEU A 38 -1.07 -6.64 6.55
N SER A 39 -1.25 -6.59 7.87
CA SER A 39 -2.57 -6.70 8.50
C SER A 39 -3.52 -5.59 8.04
N THR A 40 -3.03 -4.35 7.93
CA THR A 40 -3.80 -3.20 7.42
C THR A 40 -4.28 -3.43 5.99
N LEU A 41 -3.44 -4.01 5.12
CA LEU A 41 -3.83 -4.34 3.74
C LEU A 41 -4.89 -5.44 3.69
N TYR A 42 -4.81 -6.46 4.55
CA TYR A 42 -5.86 -7.48 4.64
C TYR A 42 -7.19 -6.93 5.17
N ILE A 43 -7.14 -6.00 6.12
CA ILE A 43 -8.34 -5.29 6.60
C ILE A 43 -8.95 -4.48 5.45
N LEU A 44 -8.12 -3.74 4.70
CA LEU A 44 -8.56 -2.98 3.53
C LEU A 44 -9.17 -3.89 2.45
N LYS A 45 -8.60 -5.06 2.21
CA LYS A 45 -9.16 -6.08 1.30
C LYS A 45 -10.55 -6.51 1.75
N GLY A 46 -10.72 -6.79 3.03
CA GLY A 46 -12.02 -7.13 3.60
C GLY A 46 -13.04 -6.01 3.47
N LEU A 47 -12.62 -4.76 3.64
CA LEU A 47 -13.47 -3.58 3.45
C LEU A 47 -13.92 -3.44 1.99
N ILE A 48 -12.99 -3.51 1.04
CA ILE A 48 -13.29 -3.39 -0.39
C ILE A 48 -14.17 -4.55 -0.87
N ALA A 49 -13.97 -5.77 -0.36
CA ALA A 49 -14.84 -6.91 -0.65
C ALA A 49 -16.30 -6.65 -0.24
N LYS A 50 -16.53 -5.94 0.87
CA LYS A 50 -17.88 -5.52 1.30
C LYS A 50 -18.47 -4.40 0.44
N LEU A 51 -17.63 -3.65 -0.28
CA LEU A 51 -18.07 -2.58 -1.19
C LEU A 51 -18.40 -3.09 -2.60
N LYS A 52 -17.95 -4.28 -3.00
CA LYS A 52 -18.26 -4.90 -4.31
C LYS A 52 -19.75 -4.89 -4.71
N PRO A 53 -20.72 -5.08 -3.80
CA PRO A 53 -22.14 -5.00 -4.15
C PRO A 53 -22.64 -3.57 -4.40
N VAL A 54 -21.90 -2.56 -3.93
CA VAL A 54 -22.29 -1.13 -3.96
C VAL A 54 -21.64 -0.39 -5.13
N THR A 55 -20.47 -0.83 -5.58
CA THR A 55 -19.70 -0.20 -6.65
C THR A 55 -19.07 -1.23 -7.56
N SER A 56 -19.13 -0.98 -8.88
CA SER A 56 -18.50 -1.80 -9.90
C SER A 56 -16.98 -1.64 -9.93
N ASN A 57 -16.47 -0.49 -9.48
CA ASN A 57 -15.04 -0.23 -9.40
C ASN A 57 -14.56 -0.28 -7.94
N CYS A 58 -13.71 -1.26 -7.66
CA CYS A 58 -13.14 -1.55 -6.35
C CYS A 58 -11.67 -1.13 -6.23
N GLN A 59 -11.14 -0.39 -7.22
CA GLN A 59 -9.80 0.17 -7.16
C GLN A 59 -9.68 1.16 -5.98
N PRO A 60 -8.65 1.04 -5.13
CA PRO A 60 -8.41 1.98 -4.04
C PRO A 60 -8.32 3.44 -4.50
N SER A 61 -7.66 3.70 -5.64
CA SER A 61 -7.53 5.03 -6.27
C SER A 61 -8.87 5.63 -6.70
N PHE A 62 -9.85 4.79 -7.08
CA PHE A 62 -11.21 5.23 -7.41
C PHE A 62 -12.06 5.49 -6.17
N LEU A 63 -11.87 4.70 -5.10
CA LEU A 63 -12.66 4.80 -3.88
C LEU A 63 -12.23 5.97 -2.98
N PHE A 64 -10.93 6.27 -2.96
CA PHE A 64 -10.32 7.26 -2.07
C PHE A 64 -9.62 8.35 -2.88
N GLY A 65 -10.08 9.59 -2.75
CA GLY A 65 -9.50 10.74 -3.45
C GLY A 65 -8.12 11.15 -2.91
N LEU A 66 -7.75 10.67 -1.73
CA LEU A 66 -6.41 10.83 -1.18
C LEU A 66 -6.02 9.58 -0.38
N ILE A 67 -4.82 9.06 -0.64
CA ILE A 67 -4.20 7.98 0.12
C ILE A 67 -2.87 8.50 0.67
N ARG A 68 -2.68 8.40 1.99
CA ARG A 68 -1.46 8.84 2.67
C ARG A 68 -1.00 7.77 3.65
N GLY A 69 0.29 7.76 3.96
CA GLY A 69 0.81 6.98 5.07
C GLY A 69 2.23 7.39 5.47
N THR A 70 2.74 6.79 6.54
CA THR A 70 4.09 7.03 7.07
C THR A 70 4.90 5.74 7.00
N SER A 71 6.20 5.82 6.66
CA SER A 71 7.11 4.66 6.60
C SER A 71 6.55 3.57 5.66
N THR A 72 6.30 2.34 6.15
CA THR A 72 5.72 1.25 5.34
C THR A 72 4.34 1.63 4.78
N GLY A 73 3.55 2.38 5.53
CA GLY A 73 2.25 2.88 5.09
C GLY A 73 2.37 3.89 3.93
N GLY A 74 3.48 4.62 3.84
CA GLY A 74 3.77 5.53 2.72
C GLY A 74 4.07 4.79 1.42
N LEU A 75 4.79 3.66 1.51
CA LEU A 75 5.00 2.77 0.36
C LEU A 75 3.67 2.18 -0.14
N ASN A 76 2.84 1.70 0.79
CA ASN A 76 1.50 1.21 0.46
C ASN A 76 0.62 2.32 -0.17
N ALA A 77 0.73 3.57 0.31
CA ALA A 77 0.03 4.71 -0.28
C ALA A 77 0.45 4.99 -1.71
N ILE A 78 1.75 4.86 -2.03
CA ILE A 78 2.25 4.99 -3.41
C ILE A 78 1.73 3.84 -4.29
N MET A 79 1.78 2.59 -3.80
CA MET A 79 1.31 1.41 -4.54
C MET A 79 -0.18 1.51 -4.89
N LEU A 80 -1.03 1.78 -3.90
CA LEU A 80 -2.48 1.84 -4.07
C LEU A 80 -2.95 3.12 -4.78
N GLY A 81 -2.23 4.22 -4.57
CA GLY A 81 -2.63 5.54 -5.09
C GLY A 81 -2.01 5.87 -6.44
N ARG A 82 -0.67 5.94 -6.50
CA ARG A 82 0.04 6.43 -7.70
C ARG A 82 0.31 5.34 -8.73
N LEU A 83 0.55 4.11 -8.29
CA LEU A 83 0.74 2.97 -9.18
C LEU A 83 -0.59 2.29 -9.53
N GLU A 84 -1.69 2.74 -8.91
CA GLU A 84 -3.03 2.22 -9.14
C GLU A 84 -3.08 0.68 -9.03
N MET A 85 -2.30 0.11 -8.11
CA MET A 85 -2.33 -1.32 -7.84
C MET A 85 -3.61 -1.66 -7.09
N ASP A 86 -4.20 -2.81 -7.41
CA ASP A 86 -5.27 -3.33 -6.56
C ASP A 86 -4.71 -3.81 -5.21
N VAL A 87 -5.61 -4.12 -4.27
CA VAL A 87 -5.20 -4.50 -2.92
C VAL A 87 -4.40 -5.80 -2.90
N ASP A 88 -4.73 -6.75 -3.77
CA ASP A 88 -4.07 -8.05 -3.84
C ASP A 88 -2.66 -7.92 -4.43
N GLU A 89 -2.52 -7.15 -5.50
CA GLU A 89 -1.22 -6.79 -6.06
C GLU A 89 -0.35 -6.06 -5.03
N CYS A 90 -0.94 -5.11 -4.30
CA CYS A 90 -0.25 -4.37 -3.25
C CYS A 90 0.21 -5.30 -2.12
N ILE A 91 -0.58 -6.30 -1.72
CA ILE A 91 -0.18 -7.29 -0.70
C ILE A 91 1.03 -8.09 -1.17
N LEU A 92 1.01 -8.58 -2.42
CA LEU A 92 2.10 -9.37 -2.98
C LEU A 92 3.38 -8.54 -3.09
N ALA A 93 3.28 -7.31 -3.58
CA ALA A 93 4.41 -6.39 -3.69
C ALA A 93 4.97 -5.99 -2.32
N CYS A 94 4.08 -5.67 -1.37
CA CYS A 94 4.46 -5.37 0.02
C CYS A 94 5.20 -6.55 0.62
N HIS A 95 4.65 -7.77 0.56
CA HIS A 95 5.30 -8.97 1.08
C HIS A 95 6.68 -9.21 0.46
N LYS A 96 6.82 -9.08 -0.87
CA LYS A 96 8.12 -9.21 -1.55
C LYS A 96 9.14 -8.16 -1.08
N PHE A 97 8.69 -6.91 -0.93
CA PHE A 97 9.52 -5.83 -0.42
C PHE A 97 9.95 -6.08 1.03
N MET A 98 9.02 -6.47 1.90
CA MET A 98 9.30 -6.79 3.30
C MET A 98 10.33 -7.91 3.40
N LYS A 99 10.17 -8.98 2.62
CA LYS A 99 11.13 -10.07 2.57
C LYS A 99 12.50 -9.56 2.16
N ALA A 100 12.61 -8.79 1.07
CA ALA A 100 13.90 -8.27 0.62
C ALA A 100 14.61 -7.35 1.63
N VAL A 101 13.84 -6.59 2.42
CA VAL A 101 14.38 -5.66 3.43
C VAL A 101 14.78 -6.37 4.73
N PHE A 102 13.99 -7.37 5.16
CA PHE A 102 14.15 -8.02 6.47
C PHE A 102 14.76 -9.42 6.41
N GLU A 103 15.00 -9.99 5.24
CA GLU A 103 15.71 -11.26 5.09
C GLU A 103 17.19 -11.06 5.45
N GLU A 104 17.55 -11.53 6.64
CA GLU A 104 18.91 -11.47 7.16
C GLU A 104 19.84 -12.29 6.25
N LYS A 105 20.86 -11.65 5.67
CA LYS A 105 21.96 -12.38 5.02
C LYS A 105 22.87 -12.96 6.11
N SER A 106 22.45 -14.08 6.69
CA SER A 106 23.30 -14.90 7.58
C SER A 106 24.39 -15.61 6.77
N SER A 107 25.41 -14.88 6.31
CA SER A 107 26.58 -15.51 5.66
C SER A 107 27.92 -14.78 5.75
N TRP A 108 28.06 -13.66 6.46
CA TRP A 108 29.34 -12.92 6.44
C TRP A 108 30.21 -12.95 7.70
N LEU A 109 29.77 -13.58 8.81
CA LEU A 109 30.61 -13.72 10.00
C LEU A 109 30.86 -15.21 10.29
N PRO A 110 32.05 -15.75 9.97
CA PRO A 110 32.55 -16.90 10.68
C PRO A 110 32.95 -16.40 12.08
N VAL A 111 32.06 -16.59 13.06
CA VAL A 111 32.41 -16.41 14.46
C VAL A 111 33.44 -17.49 14.81
N ASN A 112 34.72 -17.16 14.72
CA ASN A 112 35.80 -18.05 15.16
C ASN A 112 35.80 -18.07 16.69
N TRP A 113 34.90 -18.88 17.27
CA TRP A 113 34.60 -19.03 18.70
C TRP A 113 35.76 -19.67 19.51
N PHE A 114 36.80 -20.19 18.87
CA PHE A 114 37.96 -20.72 19.58
C PHE A 114 39.02 -19.65 19.79
N GLY A 115 38.88 -18.91 20.89
CA GLY A 115 40.00 -18.23 21.53
C GLY A 115 41.07 -19.25 21.91
N ARG A 116 42.14 -19.33 21.12
CA ARG A 116 43.37 -20.06 21.45
C ARG A 116 44.52 -19.08 21.55
N THR A 117 44.64 -18.41 22.70
CA THR A 117 45.87 -17.73 23.11
C THR A 117 46.87 -18.81 23.54
N THR A 118 47.76 -19.21 22.63
CA THR A 118 48.95 -19.99 23.00
C THR A 118 50.08 -19.01 23.31
N TYR A 119 50.17 -18.60 24.57
CA TYR A 119 51.43 -18.14 25.13
C TYR A 119 52.35 -19.36 25.27
N SER A 120 53.25 -19.57 24.31
CA SER A 120 54.45 -20.38 24.54
C SER A 120 55.57 -19.96 23.59
N LEU A 121 56.14 -18.78 23.82
CA LEU A 121 57.48 -18.44 23.36
C LEU A 121 58.29 -17.88 24.52
N ILE A 122 58.65 -18.73 25.49
CA ILE A 122 59.87 -18.56 26.30
C ILE A 122 60.38 -19.94 26.71
N GLN A 123 60.96 -20.71 25.77
CA GLN A 123 62.02 -21.66 26.13
C GLN A 123 62.86 -22.02 24.90
N THR A 124 63.78 -21.13 24.52
CA THR A 124 65.01 -21.53 23.84
C THR A 124 66.05 -20.42 24.02
N GLY A 125 67.16 -20.74 24.68
CA GLY A 125 68.29 -19.84 24.93
C GLY A 125 68.86 -20.03 26.31
#